data_AF-A0A3D1IX38-F1
#
_entry.id   AF-A0A3D1IX38-F1
#
_cell.length_a   1.000
_cell.length_b   1.000
_cell.length_c   1.000
_cell.angle_alpha   90.00
_cell.angle_beta   90.00
_cell.angle_gamma   90.00
#
_symmetry.space_group_name_H-M   'P 1'
#
loop_
_entity.id
_entity.type
_entity.pdbx_description
1 polymer ?
#
loop_
_entity_poly.entity_id
_entity_poly.type
_entity_poly.pdbx_seq_one_letter_code
_entity_poly.pdbx_strand_id
1 'polypeptide(L)'
;MVLAALCLAGTVGCGEVATLPETAGFGPQPILPAPHPTLIPTVNIAPAKGWPAGTIPAAAAGLAVRAYATGLDHPRWLHVLPNGDVLVAETNAPAEHDAGSGIKGWIQKLVMKVAGAGVPSADRITLLRDIGRDGMARTRTVFLQGLHSPFGMALVGNDLYVANTDAVMRFPYHAGDTRITAPGVKVIDLPAGKINHHWTKDLIASRDGARLYVTVGSNSNVPMDGMENEAGRAAIYEIDIATGRARIFASGLRNANGLAWQPQSGALWTAVNERDELGSDLVPDYMTSVRDGGFYGWPYSYFGQHVDQRVQPQRPDLVAKAIVPDYALGAHTASLGLTFYDATLLPKKYAGGAFVGQHGSWNRKPHSGYKV
;
A
#
# COMPACT_ATOMS: atom_id res chain seq x y z
N MET A 1 -18.95 61.95 -1.24
CA MET A 1 -19.69 60.79 -1.77
C MET A 1 -19.09 60.48 -3.13
N VAL A 2 -18.47 59.35 -3.45
CA VAL A 2 -18.65 57.97 -3.01
C VAL A 2 -17.29 57.26 -3.10
N LEU A 3 -16.86 56.58 -2.02
CA LEU A 3 -15.79 55.58 -2.08
C LEU A 3 -16.33 54.36 -2.83
N ALA A 4 -15.74 54.01 -3.97
CA ALA A 4 -16.00 52.74 -4.64
C ALA A 4 -15.20 51.65 -3.92
N ALA A 5 -15.87 50.90 -3.06
CA ALA A 5 -15.35 49.66 -2.50
C ALA A 5 -15.24 48.61 -3.61
N LEU A 6 -14.01 48.26 -4.00
CA LEU A 6 -13.75 47.03 -4.73
C LEU A 6 -14.03 45.86 -3.78
N CYS A 7 -15.21 45.26 -3.90
CA CYS A 7 -15.45 43.91 -3.40
C CYS A 7 -14.62 42.94 -4.26
N LEU A 8 -13.38 42.66 -3.86
CA LEU A 8 -12.72 41.40 -4.22
C LEU A 8 -13.51 40.29 -3.53
N ALA A 9 -14.48 39.71 -4.25
CA ALA A 9 -15.03 38.43 -3.88
C ALA A 9 -13.90 37.40 -3.98
N GLY A 10 -13.32 37.04 -2.83
CA GLY A 10 -12.38 35.95 -2.72
C GLY A 10 -13.09 34.66 -3.09
N THR A 11 -12.83 34.16 -4.30
CA THR A 11 -13.06 32.77 -4.64
C THR A 11 -12.07 31.93 -3.86
N VAL A 12 -12.41 31.63 -2.60
CA VAL A 12 -11.80 30.52 -1.88
C VAL A 12 -12.11 29.29 -2.72
N GLY A 13 -11.12 28.82 -3.48
CA GLY A 13 -11.25 27.67 -4.36
C GLY A 13 -11.67 26.44 -3.56
N CYS A 14 -12.97 26.16 -3.54
CA CYS A 14 -13.48 24.88 -3.07
C CYS A 14 -12.92 23.82 -4.02
N GLY A 15 -12.06 22.92 -3.50
CA GLY A 15 -11.62 21.74 -4.24
C GLY A 15 -12.82 20.95 -4.79
N GLU A 16 -12.59 20.21 -5.87
CA GLU A 16 -13.63 19.42 -6.52
C GLU A 16 -14.21 18.36 -5.56
N VAL A 17 -15.50 18.07 -5.73
CA VAL A 17 -16.29 17.17 -4.89
C VAL A 17 -16.81 16.05 -5.78
N ALA A 18 -16.80 14.84 -5.24
CA ALA A 18 -17.40 13.67 -5.85
C ALA A 18 -18.86 13.93 -6.22
N THR A 19 -19.20 13.54 -7.45
CA THR A 19 -20.54 13.63 -8.03
C THR A 19 -21.22 12.26 -8.12
N LEU A 20 -20.43 11.18 -8.03
CA LEU A 20 -20.91 9.81 -8.02
C LEU A 20 -20.98 9.24 -6.60
N PRO A 21 -21.91 8.30 -6.33
CA PRO A 21 -21.86 7.52 -5.10
C PRO A 21 -20.57 6.70 -5.06
N GLU A 22 -19.99 6.51 -3.85
CA GLU A 22 -18.71 5.79 -3.68
C GLU A 22 -18.74 4.40 -4.37
N THR A 23 -19.89 3.71 -4.29
CA THR A 23 -20.11 2.38 -4.87
C THR A 23 -20.04 2.33 -6.39
N ALA A 24 -20.16 3.46 -7.10
CA ALA A 24 -20.05 3.50 -8.56
C ALA A 24 -18.65 3.11 -9.06
N GLY A 25 -17.61 3.35 -8.24
CA GLY A 25 -16.23 3.02 -8.57
C GLY A 25 -15.80 1.60 -8.14
N PHE A 26 -16.73 0.75 -7.69
CA PHE A 26 -16.43 -0.61 -7.24
C PHE A 26 -16.89 -1.67 -8.24
N GLY A 27 -16.24 -2.83 -8.21
CA GLY A 27 -16.67 -4.00 -8.97
C GLY A 27 -15.82 -4.28 -10.21
N PRO A 28 -16.14 -5.34 -10.95
CA PRO A 28 -15.41 -5.73 -12.16
C PRO A 28 -15.63 -4.78 -13.34
N GLN A 29 -16.68 -3.94 -13.27
CA GLN A 29 -17.05 -2.96 -14.30
C GLN A 29 -17.43 -1.64 -13.61
N PRO A 30 -16.45 -0.91 -13.05
CA PRO A 30 -16.72 0.37 -12.38
C PRO A 30 -17.16 1.42 -13.40
N ILE A 31 -17.87 2.44 -12.93
CA ILE A 31 -18.07 3.67 -13.69
C ILE A 31 -16.77 4.48 -13.65
N LEU A 32 -16.21 4.78 -14.80
CA LEU A 32 -15.03 5.63 -14.96
C LEU A 32 -15.46 6.96 -15.60
N PRO A 33 -15.72 8.02 -14.80
CA PRO A 33 -16.08 9.32 -15.36
C PRO A 33 -14.90 9.93 -16.13
N ALA A 34 -15.16 10.94 -16.94
CA ALA A 34 -14.08 11.69 -17.59
C ALA A 34 -13.19 12.39 -16.54
N PRO A 35 -11.87 12.53 -16.77
CA PRO A 35 -11.01 13.31 -15.90
C PRO A 35 -11.54 14.72 -15.63
N HIS A 36 -11.50 15.13 -14.37
CA HIS A 36 -11.90 16.47 -13.95
C HIS A 36 -10.79 17.16 -13.13
N PRO A 37 -9.61 17.42 -13.76
CA PRO A 37 -8.49 18.05 -13.07
C PRO A 37 -8.82 19.50 -12.69
N THR A 38 -8.41 19.89 -11.48
CA THR A 38 -8.55 21.27 -10.98
C THR A 38 -7.19 21.95 -10.87
N LEU A 39 -7.15 23.28 -11.00
CA LEU A 39 -5.93 24.07 -10.81
C LEU A 39 -5.36 23.92 -9.38
N ILE A 40 -6.24 23.76 -8.40
CA ILE A 40 -5.90 23.45 -7.02
C ILE A 40 -6.41 22.03 -6.75
N PRO A 41 -5.51 21.05 -6.50
CA PRO A 41 -5.91 19.70 -6.18
C PRO A 41 -6.80 19.65 -4.93
N THR A 42 -7.74 18.71 -4.91
CA THR A 42 -8.50 18.43 -3.68
C THR A 42 -7.56 17.87 -2.61
N VAL A 43 -7.47 18.57 -1.48
CA VAL A 43 -6.74 18.11 -0.29
C VAL A 43 -7.73 18.08 0.87
N ASN A 44 -8.02 16.88 1.36
CA ASN A 44 -8.97 16.61 2.41
C ASN A 44 -8.43 15.45 3.25
N ILE A 45 -7.58 15.77 4.23
CA ILE A 45 -6.83 14.78 5.03
C ILE A 45 -7.62 14.47 6.29
N ALA A 46 -7.91 13.19 6.54
CA ALA A 46 -8.52 12.79 7.80
C ALA A 46 -7.46 12.86 8.93
N PRO A 47 -7.73 13.56 10.05
CA PRO A 47 -6.81 13.57 11.18
C PRO A 47 -6.63 12.16 11.75
N ALA A 48 -5.38 11.71 11.90
CA ALA A 48 -5.09 10.44 12.54
C ALA A 48 -5.38 10.53 14.05
N LYS A 49 -6.53 9.97 14.47
CA LYS A 49 -6.91 9.84 15.87
C LYS A 49 -7.07 8.35 16.19
N GLY A 50 -6.38 7.89 17.23
CA GLY A 50 -6.60 6.55 17.78
C GLY A 50 -8.04 6.38 18.24
N TRP A 51 -8.46 5.13 18.46
CA TRP A 51 -9.80 4.86 18.97
C TRP A 51 -9.99 5.57 20.31
N PRO A 52 -11.06 6.37 20.49
CA PRO A 52 -11.40 6.89 21.80
C PRO A 52 -11.48 5.77 22.84
N ALA A 53 -11.12 6.05 24.08
CA ALA A 53 -11.14 5.05 25.14
C ALA A 53 -12.54 4.41 25.25
N GLY A 54 -12.59 3.07 25.30
CA GLY A 54 -13.84 2.32 25.36
C GLY A 54 -14.61 2.20 24.05
N THR A 55 -14.06 2.68 22.93
CA THR A 55 -14.66 2.50 21.60
C THR A 55 -13.95 1.41 20.79
N ILE A 56 -14.72 0.74 19.93
CA ILE A 56 -14.23 -0.24 18.97
C ILE A 56 -14.83 0.07 17.59
N PRO A 57 -14.17 -0.32 16.49
CA PRO A 57 -14.74 -0.19 15.16
C PRO A 57 -16.06 -0.95 15.01
N ALA A 58 -16.94 -0.42 14.18
CA ALA A 58 -18.16 -1.13 13.80
C ALA A 58 -17.79 -2.36 12.96
N ALA A 59 -18.16 -3.55 13.45
CA ALA A 59 -17.96 -4.80 12.74
C ALA A 59 -19.16 -5.10 11.82
N ALA A 60 -18.93 -5.82 10.73
CA ALA A 60 -20.02 -6.36 9.92
C ALA A 60 -20.88 -7.34 10.73
N ALA A 61 -22.15 -7.50 10.34
CA ALA A 61 -23.07 -8.40 11.03
C ALA A 61 -22.50 -9.82 11.15
N GLY A 62 -22.52 -10.35 12.38
CA GLY A 62 -21.98 -11.67 12.73
C GLY A 62 -20.49 -11.69 13.06
N LEU A 63 -19.81 -10.52 13.08
CA LEU A 63 -18.41 -10.38 13.45
C LEU A 63 -18.25 -9.54 14.72
N ALA A 64 -17.09 -9.67 15.35
CA ALA A 64 -16.65 -8.82 16.45
C ALA A 64 -15.21 -8.34 16.17
N VAL A 65 -14.92 -7.10 16.57
CA VAL A 65 -13.57 -6.52 16.46
C VAL A 65 -13.06 -6.22 17.86
N ARG A 66 -11.80 -6.59 18.10
CA ARG A 66 -11.06 -6.26 19.32
C ARG A 66 -9.65 -5.84 18.94
N ALA A 67 -9.05 -4.95 19.72
CA ALA A 67 -7.64 -4.64 19.56
C ALA A 67 -6.81 -5.87 19.93
N TYR A 68 -5.99 -6.36 19.01
CA TYR A 68 -5.03 -7.42 19.31
C TYR A 68 -3.79 -6.86 20.03
N ALA A 69 -3.35 -5.65 19.67
CA ALA A 69 -2.30 -4.92 20.37
C ALA A 69 -2.56 -3.41 20.25
N THR A 70 -2.02 -2.63 21.17
CA THR A 70 -2.07 -1.16 21.19
C THR A 70 -0.69 -0.57 21.51
N GLY A 71 -0.50 0.73 21.27
CA GLY A 71 0.77 1.41 21.53
C GLY A 71 1.92 0.95 20.62
N LEU A 72 1.59 0.44 19.44
CA LEU A 72 2.55 0.18 18.37
C LEU A 72 2.95 1.51 17.72
N ASP A 73 4.21 1.59 17.30
CA ASP A 73 4.81 2.72 16.63
C ASP A 73 4.65 2.55 15.11
N HIS A 74 3.68 3.25 14.55
CA HIS A 74 3.35 3.23 13.12
C HIS A 74 3.32 1.80 12.51
N PRO A 75 2.48 0.87 13.02
CA PRO A 75 2.41 -0.49 12.51
C PRO A 75 1.89 -0.51 11.06
N ARG A 76 2.56 -1.25 10.17
CA ARG A 76 2.27 -1.27 8.73
C ARG A 76 1.88 -2.63 8.19
N TRP A 77 2.73 -3.63 8.38
CA TRP A 77 2.52 -4.97 7.82
C TRP A 77 2.58 -6.04 8.89
N LEU A 78 1.84 -7.13 8.68
CA LEU A 78 1.71 -8.24 9.61
C LEU A 78 2.13 -9.55 8.91
N HIS A 79 2.85 -10.41 9.62
CA HIS A 79 3.15 -11.76 9.16
C HIS A 79 2.91 -12.76 10.29
N VAL A 80 2.11 -13.80 10.03
CA VAL A 80 1.81 -14.84 11.02
C VAL A 80 2.76 -16.02 10.80
N LEU A 81 3.56 -16.33 11.82
CA LEU A 81 4.49 -17.46 11.81
C LEU A 81 3.74 -18.78 12.01
N PRO A 82 4.33 -19.94 11.63
CA PRO A 82 3.68 -21.24 11.75
C PRO A 82 3.26 -21.63 13.18
N ASN A 83 3.92 -21.08 14.20
CA ASN A 83 3.58 -21.29 15.61
C ASN A 83 2.48 -20.35 16.13
N GLY A 84 1.91 -19.49 15.29
CA GLY A 84 0.85 -18.53 15.64
C GLY A 84 1.35 -17.17 16.15
N ASP A 85 2.66 -16.96 16.25
CA ASP A 85 3.22 -15.65 16.56
C ASP A 85 2.92 -14.66 15.42
N VAL A 86 2.66 -13.41 15.77
CA VAL A 86 2.42 -12.34 14.79
C VAL A 86 3.59 -11.37 14.82
N LEU A 87 4.31 -11.28 13.70
CA LEU A 87 5.31 -10.27 13.45
C LEU A 87 4.65 -9.00 12.91
N VAL A 88 5.05 -7.85 13.43
CA VAL A 88 4.53 -6.53 13.08
C VAL A 88 5.69 -5.64 12.63
N ALA A 89 5.66 -5.16 11.40
CA ALA A 89 6.57 -4.12 10.95
C ALA A 89 6.13 -2.76 11.52
N GLU A 90 6.93 -2.22 12.43
CA GLU A 90 6.79 -0.86 12.97
C GLU A 90 7.76 0.02 12.19
N THR A 91 7.24 0.87 11.29
CA THR A 91 8.05 1.56 10.29
C THR A 91 7.43 2.88 9.83
N ASN A 92 8.27 3.80 9.37
CA ASN A 92 7.87 5.00 8.65
C ASN A 92 8.83 5.26 7.49
N ALA A 93 8.61 6.34 6.73
CA ALA A 93 9.48 6.75 5.63
C ALA A 93 10.95 6.85 6.07
N PRO A 94 11.91 6.44 5.21
CA PRO A 94 13.34 6.47 5.54
C PRO A 94 13.81 7.90 5.83
N ALA A 95 14.82 8.10 6.67
CA ALA A 95 15.26 9.46 7.03
C ALA A 95 15.77 10.26 5.81
N GLU A 96 16.45 9.58 4.88
CA GLU A 96 16.92 10.15 3.62
C GLU A 96 15.90 9.88 2.50
N HIS A 97 14.95 10.80 2.32
CA HIS A 97 14.07 10.84 1.15
C HIS A 97 13.83 12.28 0.71
N ASP A 98 13.60 12.49 -0.58
CA ASP A 98 13.13 13.75 -1.11
C ASP A 98 11.75 14.04 -0.50
N ALA A 99 11.71 15.02 0.38
CA ALA A 99 10.47 15.49 1.00
C ALA A 99 9.74 16.52 0.13
N GLY A 100 10.15 16.65 -1.15
CA GLY A 100 9.76 17.73 -2.04
C GLY A 100 10.43 19.05 -1.66
N SER A 101 10.70 19.90 -2.65
CA SER A 101 11.17 21.27 -2.43
C SER A 101 10.02 22.29 -2.56
N GLY A 102 10.19 23.47 -1.95
CA GLY A 102 9.23 24.57 -2.05
C GLY A 102 7.88 24.33 -1.35
N ILE A 103 6.82 24.97 -1.88
CA ILE A 103 5.47 25.00 -1.28
C ILE A 103 4.84 23.59 -1.24
N LYS A 104 5.09 22.75 -2.25
CA LYS A 104 4.59 21.37 -2.30
C LYS A 104 5.19 20.50 -1.18
N GLY A 105 6.50 20.59 -0.95
CA GLY A 105 7.16 19.88 0.17
C GLY A 105 6.70 20.37 1.54
N TRP A 106 6.39 21.66 1.68
CA TRP A 106 5.81 22.20 2.92
C TRP A 106 4.39 21.66 3.18
N ILE A 107 3.53 21.63 2.14
CA ILE A 107 2.19 21.03 2.23
C ILE A 107 2.31 19.55 2.57
N GLN A 108 3.20 18.80 1.91
CA GLN A 108 3.46 17.39 2.17
C GLN A 108 3.86 17.16 3.63
N LYS A 109 4.79 17.95 4.18
CA LYS A 109 5.18 17.86 5.60
C LYS A 109 4.02 18.14 6.55
N LEU A 110 3.16 19.11 6.23
CA LEU A 110 1.97 19.41 7.01
C LEU A 110 0.96 18.25 6.96
N VAL A 111 0.75 17.65 5.78
CA VAL A 111 -0.09 16.46 5.56
C VAL A 111 0.43 15.30 6.40
N MET A 112 1.71 14.98 6.29
CA MET A 112 2.33 13.85 7.01
C MET A 112 2.23 14.03 8.53
N LYS A 113 2.38 15.26 9.03
CA LYS A 113 2.17 15.57 10.44
C LYS A 113 0.72 15.33 10.88
N VAL A 114 -0.26 15.77 10.10
CA VAL A 114 -1.70 15.58 10.39
C VAL A 114 -2.10 14.10 10.29
N ALA A 115 -1.46 13.36 9.39
CA ALA A 115 -1.67 11.93 9.19
C ALA A 115 -0.89 11.04 10.19
N GLY A 116 -0.10 11.60 11.11
CA GLY A 116 0.66 10.83 12.11
C GLY A 116 1.91 10.13 11.58
N ALA A 117 2.42 10.54 10.41
CA ALA A 117 3.61 9.99 9.75
C ALA A 117 4.83 10.92 9.84
N GLY A 118 4.84 11.90 10.76
CA GLY A 118 5.91 12.89 10.88
C GLY A 118 7.09 12.51 11.78
N VAL A 119 7.11 11.30 12.35
CA VAL A 119 8.16 10.81 13.26
C VAL A 119 9.15 9.88 12.55
N PRO A 120 10.40 9.74 13.04
CA PRO A 120 11.34 8.77 12.47
C PRO A 120 10.77 7.34 12.43
N SER A 121 11.22 6.54 11.47
CA SER A 121 10.90 5.12 11.42
C SER A 121 11.40 4.41 12.68
N ALA A 122 10.58 3.51 13.25
CA ALA A 122 10.99 2.66 14.37
C ALA A 122 12.01 1.58 13.94
N ASP A 123 12.05 1.27 12.64
CA ASP A 123 13.02 0.37 12.01
C ASP A 123 13.18 -0.98 12.74
N ARG A 124 12.03 -1.57 13.09
CA ARG A 124 11.97 -2.83 13.82
C ARG A 124 10.80 -3.72 13.40
N ILE A 125 10.96 -5.01 13.66
CA ILE A 125 9.87 -5.98 13.71
C ILE A 125 9.58 -6.28 15.18
N THR A 126 8.31 -6.18 15.56
CA THR A 126 7.83 -6.59 16.89
C THR A 126 7.10 -7.92 16.79
N LEU A 127 7.37 -8.83 17.71
CA LEU A 127 6.65 -10.08 17.86
C LEU A 127 5.55 -9.92 18.91
N LEU A 128 4.35 -10.37 18.55
CA LEU A 128 3.19 -10.51 19.42
C LEU A 128 2.90 -12.00 19.58
N ARG A 129 2.73 -12.47 20.81
CA ARG A 129 2.50 -13.88 21.13
C ARG A 129 1.34 -14.08 22.09
N ASP A 130 0.65 -15.20 21.88
CA ASP A 130 -0.52 -15.68 22.61
C ASP A 130 -1.70 -14.70 22.60
N ILE A 131 -2.87 -15.19 23.00
CA ILE A 131 -4.08 -14.37 23.15
C ILE A 131 -4.54 -14.45 24.62
N GLY A 132 -4.68 -13.28 25.23
CA GLY A 132 -5.26 -13.07 26.56
C GLY A 132 -6.77 -13.29 26.58
N ARG A 133 -7.36 -13.32 27.78
CA ARG A 133 -8.83 -13.46 27.93
C ARG A 133 -9.59 -12.26 27.35
N ASP A 134 -8.93 -11.12 27.26
CA ASP A 134 -9.43 -9.87 26.68
C ASP A 134 -9.35 -9.82 25.14
N GLY A 135 -8.64 -10.78 24.53
CA GLY A 135 -8.36 -10.82 23.09
C GLY A 135 -7.05 -10.13 22.69
N MET A 136 -6.27 -9.61 23.65
CA MET A 136 -5.00 -8.93 23.37
C MET A 136 -3.81 -9.90 23.41
N ALA A 137 -2.73 -9.56 22.71
CA ALA A 137 -1.46 -10.27 22.79
C ALA A 137 -0.92 -10.24 24.23
N ARG A 138 -0.49 -11.39 24.76
CA ARG A 138 0.08 -11.46 26.13
C ARG A 138 1.52 -10.98 26.18
N THR A 139 2.25 -11.20 25.10
CA THR A 139 3.67 -10.85 25.01
C THR A 139 3.90 -9.96 23.80
N ARG A 140 4.71 -8.93 24.00
CA ARG A 140 5.21 -8.02 22.97
C ARG A 140 6.71 -7.86 23.15
N THR A 141 7.50 -8.22 22.15
CA THR A 141 8.97 -8.13 22.19
C THR A 141 9.52 -7.58 20.89
N VAL A 142 10.60 -6.80 20.97
CA VAL A 142 11.36 -6.41 19.77
C VAL A 142 12.05 -7.66 19.23
N PHE A 143 11.60 -8.10 18.05
CA PHE A 143 12.04 -9.33 17.42
C PHE A 143 13.28 -9.12 16.56
N LEU A 144 13.25 -8.08 15.73
CA LEU A 144 14.39 -7.57 14.93
C LEU A 144 14.43 -6.04 15.04
N GLN A 145 15.61 -5.45 14.98
CA GLN A 145 15.81 -4.00 15.05
C GLN A 145 16.99 -3.56 14.18
N GLY A 146 17.09 -2.26 13.90
CA GLY A 146 18.15 -1.73 13.04
C GLY A 146 17.92 -2.08 11.57
N LEU A 147 16.65 -2.17 11.17
CA LEU A 147 16.23 -2.36 9.79
C LEU A 147 16.18 -1.00 9.07
N HIS A 148 15.76 -1.00 7.80
CA HIS A 148 15.65 0.23 7.01
C HIS A 148 14.27 0.31 6.37
N SER A 149 13.37 1.02 7.05
CA SER A 149 11.95 1.14 6.73
C SER A 149 11.31 -0.19 6.30
N PRO A 150 11.32 -1.22 7.17
CA PRO A 150 10.90 -2.58 6.81
C PRO A 150 9.39 -2.68 6.60
N PHE A 151 8.95 -3.47 5.62
CA PHE A 151 7.52 -3.66 5.35
C PHE A 151 7.16 -5.15 5.21
N GLY A 152 7.31 -5.72 4.02
CA GLY A 152 6.92 -7.11 3.73
C GLY A 152 7.83 -8.13 4.42
N MET A 153 7.26 -9.28 4.79
CA MET A 153 7.95 -10.36 5.51
C MET A 153 7.50 -11.73 5.00
N ALA A 154 8.43 -12.67 4.85
CA ALA A 154 8.14 -14.05 4.49
C ALA A 154 9.10 -15.02 5.18
N LEU A 155 8.58 -16.12 5.72
CA LEU A 155 9.38 -17.24 6.23
C LEU A 155 9.48 -18.35 5.19
N VAL A 156 10.71 -18.78 4.86
CA VAL A 156 10.98 -19.96 4.02
C VAL A 156 11.94 -20.88 4.76
N GLY A 157 11.45 -22.05 5.18
CA GLY A 157 12.23 -22.94 6.05
C GLY A 157 12.59 -22.22 7.36
N ASN A 158 13.89 -22.09 7.61
CA ASN A 158 14.45 -21.39 8.78
C ASN A 158 15.00 -19.99 8.43
N ASP A 159 14.66 -19.46 7.25
CA ASP A 159 15.10 -18.14 6.81
C ASP A 159 13.91 -17.18 6.80
N LEU A 160 13.97 -16.15 7.65
CA LEU A 160 13.05 -15.03 7.62
C LEU A 160 13.58 -13.96 6.66
N TYR A 161 12.78 -13.64 5.65
CA TYR A 161 13.05 -12.57 4.71
C TYR A 161 12.26 -11.33 5.10
N VAL A 162 12.92 -10.18 5.05
CA VAL A 162 12.33 -8.87 5.32
C VAL A 162 12.68 -7.94 4.15
N ALA A 163 11.66 -7.33 3.56
CA ALA A 163 11.86 -6.29 2.57
C ALA A 163 12.05 -4.94 3.28
N ASN A 164 13.30 -4.48 3.30
CA ASN A 164 13.64 -3.10 3.58
C ASN A 164 13.29 -2.25 2.36
N THR A 165 13.25 -0.93 2.55
CA THR A 165 12.95 -0.01 1.46
C THR A 165 13.92 -0.10 0.27
N ASP A 166 15.17 -0.50 0.53
CA ASP A 166 16.29 -0.55 -0.41
C ASP A 166 16.84 -1.94 -0.71
N ALA A 167 16.38 -2.98 -0.02
CA ALA A 167 16.91 -4.33 -0.17
C ALA A 167 15.98 -5.41 0.39
N VAL A 168 16.15 -6.64 -0.09
CA VAL A 168 15.66 -7.82 0.61
C VAL A 168 16.76 -8.34 1.53
N MET A 169 16.43 -8.47 2.81
CA MET A 169 17.31 -9.00 3.85
C MET A 169 16.86 -10.39 4.26
N ARG A 170 17.80 -11.25 4.64
CA ARG A 170 17.57 -12.60 5.18
C ARG A 170 18.15 -12.73 6.57
N PHE A 171 17.39 -13.33 7.47
CA PHE A 171 17.77 -13.57 8.86
C PHE A 171 17.52 -15.03 9.23
N PRO A 172 18.41 -15.68 9.99
CA PRO A 172 18.15 -17.02 10.50
C PRO A 172 17.05 -16.98 11.57
N TYR A 173 16.14 -17.94 11.51
CA TYR A 173 15.01 -18.10 12.42
C TYR A 173 14.89 -19.55 12.87
N HIS A 174 14.69 -19.78 14.16
CA HIS A 174 14.27 -21.06 14.70
C HIS A 174 12.87 -20.93 15.28
N ALA A 175 12.06 -21.99 15.11
CA ALA A 175 10.71 -22.03 15.63
C ALA A 175 10.69 -21.72 17.13
N GLY A 176 9.90 -20.70 17.52
CA GLY A 176 9.77 -20.25 18.90
C GLY A 176 10.70 -19.12 19.33
N ASP A 177 11.69 -18.74 18.49
CA ASP A 177 12.52 -17.56 18.74
C ASP A 177 11.65 -16.33 19.05
N THR A 178 12.02 -15.59 20.08
CA THR A 178 11.35 -14.32 20.47
C THR A 178 12.18 -13.09 20.09
N ARG A 179 13.40 -13.32 19.59
CA ARG A 179 14.35 -12.31 19.14
C ARG A 179 15.39 -12.93 18.22
N ILE A 180 15.78 -12.20 17.18
CA ILE A 180 16.93 -12.51 16.34
C ILE A 180 18.02 -11.45 16.59
N THR A 181 19.24 -11.91 16.87
CA THR A 181 20.43 -11.04 17.04
C THR A 181 21.49 -11.27 15.98
N ALA A 182 21.35 -12.31 15.16
CA ALA A 182 22.25 -12.57 14.05
C ALA A 182 22.18 -11.42 13.03
N PRO A 183 23.33 -11.02 12.45
CA PRO A 183 23.34 -10.00 11.40
C PRO A 183 22.56 -10.48 10.18
N GLY A 184 21.78 -9.59 9.57
CA GLY A 184 21.07 -9.86 8.34
C GLY A 184 22.03 -10.02 7.16
N VAL A 185 21.71 -10.95 6.26
CA VAL A 185 22.41 -11.11 4.98
C VAL A 185 21.58 -10.43 3.91
N LYS A 186 22.17 -9.47 3.17
CA LYS A 186 21.50 -8.85 2.02
C LYS A 186 21.41 -9.87 0.89
N VAL A 187 20.19 -10.07 0.38
CA VAL A 187 19.89 -10.97 -0.75
C VAL A 187 20.05 -10.23 -2.06
N ILE A 188 19.41 -9.06 -2.17
CA ILE A 188 19.47 -8.21 -3.36
C ILE A 188 19.15 -6.76 -2.99
N ASP A 189 19.69 -5.82 -3.76
CA ASP A 189 19.25 -4.42 -3.76
C ASP A 189 17.91 -4.26 -4.47
N LEU A 190 17.07 -3.35 -3.96
CA LEU A 190 15.80 -2.94 -4.56
C LEU A 190 15.89 -1.48 -5.01
N PRO A 191 15.09 -1.05 -6.00
CA PRO A 191 15.00 0.36 -6.36
C PRO A 191 14.61 1.24 -5.16
N ALA A 192 15.53 2.13 -4.78
CA ALA A 192 15.41 3.11 -3.70
C ALA A 192 16.20 4.38 -4.08
N GLY A 193 16.75 5.09 -3.09
CA GLY A 193 17.58 6.28 -3.28
C GLY A 193 16.89 7.57 -2.84
N LYS A 194 17.42 8.71 -3.29
CA LYS A 194 16.94 10.03 -2.88
C LYS A 194 15.46 10.24 -3.19
N ILE A 195 15.01 9.84 -4.39
CA ILE A 195 13.59 9.86 -4.75
C ILE A 195 13.03 8.46 -4.49
N ASN A 196 12.17 8.35 -3.49
CA ASN A 196 11.56 7.08 -3.07
C ASN A 196 10.17 7.31 -2.45
N HIS A 197 9.26 7.95 -3.19
CA HIS A 197 7.94 8.33 -2.66
C HIS A 197 7.11 7.12 -2.21
N HIS A 198 7.04 6.05 -3.02
CA HIS A 198 6.46 4.76 -2.61
C HIS A 198 7.56 3.83 -2.06
N TRP A 199 8.03 4.15 -0.86
CA TRP A 199 9.15 3.48 -0.20
C TRP A 199 8.83 2.08 0.32
N THR A 200 7.56 1.73 0.56
CA THR A 200 7.15 0.40 1.03
C THR A 200 7.44 -0.68 -0.02
N LYS A 201 7.74 -1.89 0.45
CA LYS A 201 8.07 -3.07 -0.35
C LYS A 201 7.38 -4.27 0.29
N ASP A 202 6.26 -4.72 -0.27
CA ASP A 202 5.62 -5.97 0.18
C ASP A 202 6.41 -7.19 -0.33
N LEU A 203 6.31 -8.31 0.37
CA LEU A 203 7.11 -9.51 0.14
C LEU A 203 6.34 -10.75 0.56
N ILE A 204 6.19 -11.70 -0.36
CA ILE A 204 5.70 -13.06 -0.07
C ILE A 204 6.58 -14.12 -0.74
N ALA A 205 6.63 -15.33 -0.19
CA ALA A 205 7.30 -16.46 -0.83
C ALA A 205 6.36 -17.18 -1.82
N SER A 206 6.92 -17.83 -2.84
CA SER A 206 6.21 -18.85 -3.61
C SER A 206 5.80 -20.01 -2.71
N ARG A 207 4.76 -20.74 -3.09
CA ARG A 207 4.21 -21.85 -2.28
C ARG A 207 5.21 -22.98 -2.04
N ASP A 208 6.12 -23.20 -2.96
CA ASP A 208 7.21 -24.17 -2.85
C ASP A 208 8.45 -23.61 -2.12
N GLY A 209 8.45 -22.32 -1.77
CA GLY A 209 9.57 -21.65 -1.13
C GLY A 209 10.81 -21.48 -2.01
N ALA A 210 10.70 -21.64 -3.34
CA ALA A 210 11.85 -21.46 -4.24
C ALA A 210 12.11 -19.99 -4.62
N ARG A 211 11.08 -19.15 -4.54
CA ARG A 211 11.10 -17.76 -5.02
C ARG A 211 10.48 -16.80 -4.02
N LEU A 212 10.85 -15.53 -4.12
CA LEU A 212 10.20 -14.41 -3.45
C LEU A 212 9.56 -13.48 -4.47
N TYR A 213 8.41 -12.91 -4.12
CA TYR A 213 7.74 -11.88 -4.89
C TYR A 213 7.74 -10.58 -4.10
N VAL A 214 8.31 -9.52 -4.67
CA VAL A 214 8.54 -8.24 -3.98
C VAL A 214 7.91 -7.09 -4.75
N THR A 215 7.13 -6.24 -4.10
CA THR A 215 6.57 -5.05 -4.75
C THR A 215 7.54 -3.89 -4.73
N VAL A 216 7.53 -3.08 -5.80
CA VAL A 216 8.27 -1.82 -5.91
C VAL A 216 7.34 -0.78 -6.51
N GLY A 217 6.87 0.17 -5.69
CA GLY A 217 6.03 1.28 -6.15
C GLY A 217 6.77 2.31 -6.99
N SER A 218 6.01 3.11 -7.74
CA SER A 218 6.49 4.23 -8.54
C SER A 218 7.15 5.30 -7.66
N ASN A 219 7.97 6.15 -8.28
CA ASN A 219 8.51 7.34 -7.64
C ASN A 219 7.60 8.55 -7.75
N SER A 220 6.53 8.51 -8.54
CA SER A 220 5.67 9.68 -8.71
C SER A 220 4.21 9.30 -8.99
N ASN A 221 3.37 10.34 -9.04
CA ASN A 221 1.98 10.20 -9.44
C ASN A 221 1.85 9.80 -10.92
N VAL A 222 2.48 10.60 -11.79
CA VAL A 222 2.55 10.44 -13.25
C VAL A 222 3.93 10.90 -13.74
N PRO A 223 4.88 9.98 -13.99
CA PRO A 223 6.33 10.18 -14.13
C PRO A 223 6.86 11.62 -14.10
N MET A 224 6.65 12.35 -12.99
CA MET A 224 6.78 13.82 -12.96
C MET A 224 8.25 14.25 -12.94
N ASP A 225 9.10 13.38 -12.40
CA ASP A 225 10.53 13.61 -12.27
C ASP A 225 11.31 12.96 -13.42
N GLY A 226 10.63 12.47 -14.47
CA GLY A 226 11.24 11.79 -15.62
C GLY A 226 11.08 10.28 -15.59
N MET A 227 10.96 9.67 -16.78
CA MET A 227 10.74 8.23 -16.95
C MET A 227 11.92 7.39 -16.44
N GLU A 228 13.13 7.93 -16.50
CA GLU A 228 14.36 7.32 -15.99
C GLU A 228 14.32 7.11 -14.47
N ASN A 229 13.65 7.99 -13.73
CA ASN A 229 13.47 7.86 -12.28
C ASN A 229 12.44 6.80 -11.89
N GLU A 230 11.74 6.23 -12.89
CA GLU A 230 10.77 5.15 -12.74
C GLU A 230 11.33 3.79 -13.19
N ALA A 231 12.62 3.72 -13.56
CA ALA A 231 13.27 2.49 -13.97
C ALA A 231 13.19 1.42 -12.86
N GLY A 232 12.66 0.24 -13.20
CA GLY A 232 12.46 -0.85 -12.25
C GLY A 232 11.33 -0.63 -11.23
N ARG A 233 10.48 0.39 -11.42
CA ARG A 233 9.40 0.72 -10.48
C ARG A 233 8.03 0.43 -11.08
N ALA A 234 7.00 0.58 -10.23
CA ALA A 234 5.63 0.19 -10.51
C ALA A 234 5.52 -1.27 -10.96
N ALA A 235 6.17 -2.15 -10.19
CA ALA A 235 6.42 -3.54 -10.57
C ALA A 235 6.36 -4.50 -9.39
N ILE A 236 6.16 -5.77 -9.72
CA ILE A 236 6.41 -6.91 -8.84
C ILE A 236 7.63 -7.64 -9.39
N TYR A 237 8.63 -7.83 -8.54
CA TYR A 237 9.83 -8.62 -8.82
C TYR A 237 9.62 -10.06 -8.42
N GLU A 238 10.17 -10.99 -9.19
CA GLU A 238 10.39 -12.39 -8.79
C GLU A 238 11.89 -12.58 -8.55
N ILE A 239 12.25 -13.14 -7.39
CA ILE A 239 13.62 -13.38 -6.96
C ILE A 239 13.79 -14.88 -6.72
N ASP A 240 14.75 -15.50 -7.40
CA ASP A 240 15.17 -16.87 -7.15
C ASP A 240 16.03 -16.92 -5.88
N ILE A 241 15.58 -17.64 -4.85
CA ILE A 241 16.23 -17.65 -3.53
C ILE A 241 17.61 -18.30 -3.59
N ALA A 242 17.77 -19.35 -4.38
CA ALA A 242 19.01 -20.11 -4.46
C ALA A 242 20.14 -19.31 -5.11
N THR A 243 19.82 -18.49 -6.10
CA THR A 243 20.80 -17.75 -6.90
C THR A 243 20.84 -16.25 -6.64
N GLY A 244 19.84 -15.69 -5.96
CA GLY A 244 19.69 -14.24 -5.76
C GLY A 244 19.35 -13.46 -7.04
N ARG A 245 19.09 -14.16 -8.16
CA ARG A 245 18.74 -13.52 -9.44
C ARG A 245 17.31 -13.02 -9.37
N ALA A 246 17.08 -11.81 -9.88
CA ALA A 246 15.77 -11.20 -9.92
C ALA A 246 15.36 -10.77 -11.33
N ARG A 247 14.05 -10.74 -11.57
CA ARG A 247 13.44 -10.18 -12.78
C ARG A 247 12.13 -9.47 -12.42
N ILE A 248 11.66 -8.61 -13.31
CA ILE A 248 10.29 -8.09 -13.24
C ILE A 248 9.34 -9.23 -13.62
N PHE A 249 8.46 -9.61 -12.70
CA PHE A 249 7.38 -10.56 -12.92
C PHE A 249 6.18 -9.90 -13.58
N ALA A 250 5.79 -8.72 -13.09
CA ALA A 250 4.72 -7.91 -13.65
C ALA A 250 5.03 -6.41 -13.48
N SER A 251 4.48 -5.57 -14.36
CA SER A 251 4.76 -4.13 -14.42
C SER A 251 3.52 -3.29 -14.66
N GLY A 252 3.64 -1.97 -14.56
CA GLY A 252 2.53 -1.04 -14.71
C GLY A 252 1.54 -1.07 -13.55
N LEU A 253 2.01 -1.46 -12.37
CA LEU A 253 1.27 -1.50 -11.10
C LEU A 253 1.77 -0.34 -10.24
N ARG A 254 1.15 0.85 -10.31
CA ARG A 254 1.66 2.11 -9.71
C ARG A 254 2.24 1.92 -8.31
N ASN A 255 1.46 1.35 -7.40
CA ASN A 255 1.88 1.10 -6.03
C ASN A 255 1.17 -0.15 -5.47
N ALA A 256 1.67 -1.32 -5.83
CA ALA A 256 1.23 -2.61 -5.30
C ALA A 256 1.73 -2.78 -3.86
N ASN A 257 0.84 -2.94 -2.87
CA ASN A 257 1.23 -3.06 -1.46
C ASN A 257 0.66 -4.26 -0.72
N GLY A 258 -0.25 -5.02 -1.34
CA GLY A 258 -0.80 -6.22 -0.70
C GLY A 258 -0.79 -7.40 -1.64
N LEU A 259 0.13 -8.34 -1.44
CA LEU A 259 0.26 -9.60 -2.19
C LEU A 259 -0.35 -10.77 -1.43
N ALA A 260 -1.09 -11.62 -2.15
CA ALA A 260 -1.57 -12.88 -1.58
C ALA A 260 -1.73 -13.96 -2.65
N TRP A 261 -1.45 -15.21 -2.29
CA TRP A 261 -1.81 -16.36 -3.11
C TRP A 261 -3.27 -16.74 -2.85
N GLN A 262 -4.12 -16.71 -3.88
CA GLN A 262 -5.50 -17.16 -3.74
C GLN A 262 -5.53 -18.68 -3.54
N PRO A 263 -6.06 -19.22 -2.42
CA PRO A 263 -5.93 -20.62 -2.05
C PRO A 263 -6.42 -21.60 -3.11
N GLN A 264 -7.55 -21.30 -3.77
CA GLN A 264 -8.27 -22.22 -4.66
C GLN A 264 -7.61 -22.37 -6.04
N SER A 265 -7.22 -21.25 -6.67
CA SER A 265 -6.61 -21.26 -8.01
C SER A 265 -5.09 -21.30 -8.00
N GLY A 266 -4.46 -20.91 -6.90
CA GLY A 266 -3.02 -20.72 -6.84
C GLY A 266 -2.52 -19.43 -7.48
N ALA A 267 -3.39 -18.57 -8.00
CA ALA A 267 -3.00 -17.31 -8.61
C ALA A 267 -2.42 -16.33 -7.59
N LEU A 268 -1.41 -15.54 -8.01
CA LEU A 268 -0.94 -14.38 -7.27
C LEU A 268 -1.96 -13.25 -7.45
N TRP A 269 -2.31 -12.56 -6.37
CA TRP A 269 -3.14 -11.36 -6.40
C TRP A 269 -2.44 -10.19 -5.75
N THR A 270 -2.77 -8.99 -6.20
CA THR A 270 -2.30 -7.76 -5.58
C THR A 270 -3.41 -6.72 -5.42
N ALA A 271 -3.33 -5.90 -4.37
CA ALA A 271 -4.03 -4.61 -4.27
C ALA A 271 -3.09 -3.46 -4.69
N VAL A 272 -3.60 -2.49 -5.45
CA VAL A 272 -2.82 -1.40 -6.05
C VAL A 272 -3.48 -0.05 -5.78
N ASN A 273 -2.68 0.93 -5.34
CA ASN A 273 -3.11 2.32 -5.22
C ASN A 273 -2.89 3.04 -6.55
N GLU A 274 -3.95 3.59 -7.12
CA GLU A 274 -3.91 4.26 -8.41
C GLU A 274 -3.56 5.74 -8.31
N ARG A 275 -3.45 6.38 -9.48
CA ARG A 275 -3.02 7.76 -9.62
C ARG A 275 -4.02 8.79 -9.08
N ASP A 276 -3.46 9.92 -8.69
CA ASP A 276 -4.14 11.07 -8.14
C ASP A 276 -4.36 12.16 -9.22
N GLU A 277 -5.04 13.23 -8.82
CA GLU A 277 -5.21 14.48 -9.60
C GLU A 277 -6.04 14.35 -10.89
N LEU A 278 -6.96 13.37 -10.95
CA LEU A 278 -7.96 13.24 -12.04
C LEU A 278 -9.41 13.50 -11.59
N GLY A 279 -9.58 14.03 -10.37
CA GLY A 279 -10.88 14.31 -9.73
C GLY A 279 -11.19 13.36 -8.56
N SER A 280 -12.29 13.59 -7.86
CA SER A 280 -12.69 12.82 -6.68
C SER A 280 -13.26 11.44 -7.02
N ASP A 281 -13.71 11.24 -8.26
CA ASP A 281 -14.35 10.00 -8.70
C ASP A 281 -13.46 9.16 -9.66
N LEU A 282 -12.21 9.55 -9.87
CA LEU A 282 -11.25 8.89 -10.75
C LEU A 282 -9.82 9.03 -10.19
N VAL A 283 -8.95 8.02 -10.18
CA VAL A 283 -9.04 6.65 -10.72
C VAL A 283 -9.30 5.65 -9.58
N PRO A 284 -10.09 4.56 -9.79
CA PRO A 284 -10.26 3.55 -8.76
C PRO A 284 -8.95 2.82 -8.46
N ASP A 285 -8.66 2.65 -7.17
CA ASP A 285 -7.78 1.58 -6.71
C ASP A 285 -8.36 0.23 -7.15
N TYR A 286 -7.55 -0.81 -7.19
CA TYR A 286 -8.03 -2.13 -7.62
C TYR A 286 -7.31 -3.28 -6.93
N MET A 287 -7.95 -4.44 -6.97
CA MET A 287 -7.29 -5.73 -6.79
C MET A 287 -7.34 -6.53 -8.09
N THR A 288 -6.28 -7.28 -8.37
CA THR A 288 -6.17 -8.02 -9.62
C THR A 288 -5.29 -9.26 -9.46
N SER A 289 -5.57 -10.28 -10.26
CA SER A 289 -4.68 -11.42 -10.47
C SER A 289 -3.45 -10.97 -11.27
N VAL A 290 -2.27 -11.37 -10.80
CA VAL A 290 -0.99 -10.99 -11.39
C VAL A 290 -0.52 -12.06 -12.36
N ARG A 291 -0.24 -11.67 -13.60
CA ARG A 291 0.22 -12.55 -14.68
C ARG A 291 1.71 -12.34 -14.93
N ASP A 292 2.45 -13.42 -15.15
CA ASP A 292 3.84 -13.35 -15.57
C ASP A 292 3.98 -12.59 -16.89
N GLY A 293 4.84 -11.58 -16.92
CA GLY A 293 5.03 -10.66 -18.04
C GLY A 293 3.88 -9.66 -18.23
N GLY A 294 2.92 -9.60 -17.29
CA GLY A 294 1.77 -8.72 -17.37
C GLY A 294 2.13 -7.23 -17.27
N PHE A 295 1.41 -6.40 -18.03
CA PHE A 295 1.48 -4.94 -17.95
C PHE A 295 0.10 -4.38 -17.60
N TYR A 296 -0.01 -3.61 -16.51
CA TYR A 296 -1.29 -3.15 -15.95
C TYR A 296 -1.59 -1.66 -16.20
N GLY A 297 -0.87 -1.05 -17.14
CA GLY A 297 -1.22 0.25 -17.71
C GLY A 297 -0.36 1.41 -17.23
N TRP A 298 0.00 1.47 -15.94
CA TRP A 298 0.80 2.60 -15.46
C TRP A 298 2.18 2.65 -16.16
N PRO A 299 2.68 3.82 -16.60
CA PRO A 299 2.09 5.14 -16.45
C PRO A 299 1.18 5.55 -17.62
N TYR A 300 1.09 4.80 -18.70
CA TYR A 300 0.46 5.27 -19.95
C TYR A 300 -1.07 5.22 -19.95
N SER A 301 -1.65 4.31 -19.18
CA SER A 301 -3.10 4.16 -19.06
C SER A 301 -3.52 3.77 -17.65
N TYR A 302 -4.80 3.91 -17.35
CA TYR A 302 -5.42 3.42 -16.12
C TYR A 302 -6.55 2.44 -16.44
N PHE A 303 -6.79 1.51 -15.53
CA PHE A 303 -7.88 0.53 -15.58
C PHE A 303 -8.03 -0.14 -16.98
N GLY A 304 -6.92 -0.59 -17.56
CA GLY A 304 -6.87 -1.10 -18.93
C GLY A 304 -6.37 -0.05 -19.92
N GLN A 305 -7.12 0.17 -21.01
CA GLN A 305 -6.65 0.96 -22.16
C GLN A 305 -7.04 2.46 -22.09
N HIS A 306 -7.48 2.97 -20.94
CA HIS A 306 -7.83 4.38 -20.80
C HIS A 306 -6.56 5.24 -20.73
N VAL A 307 -6.23 5.93 -21.83
CA VAL A 307 -5.01 6.73 -21.97
C VAL A 307 -4.95 7.84 -20.91
N ASP A 308 -3.82 7.94 -20.20
CA ASP A 308 -3.50 9.12 -19.39
C ASP A 308 -2.73 10.14 -20.25
N GLN A 309 -3.44 11.19 -20.67
CA GLN A 309 -2.91 12.23 -21.55
C GLN A 309 -1.78 13.07 -20.90
N ARG A 310 -1.59 12.97 -19.58
CA ARG A 310 -0.55 13.71 -18.85
C ARG A 310 0.86 13.16 -19.08
N VAL A 311 0.98 11.91 -19.53
CA VAL A 311 2.27 11.23 -19.68
C VAL A 311 2.86 11.47 -21.06
N GLN A 312 4.14 11.84 -21.11
CA GLN A 312 4.86 12.07 -22.37
C GLN A 312 6.26 11.44 -22.33
N PRO A 313 6.73 10.83 -23.43
CA PRO A 313 5.98 10.54 -24.65
C PRO A 313 4.93 9.44 -24.43
N GLN A 314 3.84 9.50 -25.20
CA GLN A 314 2.82 8.45 -25.21
C GLN A 314 3.37 7.12 -25.78
N ARG A 315 2.83 5.99 -25.29
CA ARG A 315 3.17 4.63 -25.74
C ARG A 315 1.91 3.83 -26.09
N PRO A 316 1.29 4.11 -27.25
CA PRO A 316 0.06 3.43 -27.67
C PRO A 316 0.23 1.91 -27.78
N ASP A 317 1.45 1.44 -28.08
CA ASP A 317 1.80 0.02 -28.12
C ASP A 317 1.75 -0.66 -26.75
N LEU A 318 2.02 0.07 -25.66
CA LEU A 318 1.89 -0.43 -24.29
C LEU A 318 0.45 -0.29 -23.78
N VAL A 319 -0.24 0.81 -24.12
CA VAL A 319 -1.66 0.98 -23.79
C VAL A 319 -2.49 -0.15 -24.39
N ALA A 320 -2.24 -0.53 -25.65
CA ALA A 320 -2.95 -1.64 -26.31
C ALA A 320 -2.76 -3.00 -25.63
N LYS A 321 -1.67 -3.18 -24.85
CA LYS A 321 -1.35 -4.41 -24.11
C LYS A 321 -1.77 -4.35 -22.64
N ALA A 322 -2.25 -3.21 -22.16
CA ALA A 322 -2.60 -3.02 -20.76
C ALA A 322 -3.74 -3.97 -20.37
N ILE A 323 -3.49 -4.77 -19.33
CA ILE A 323 -4.46 -5.69 -18.75
C ILE A 323 -5.45 -4.87 -17.91
N VAL A 324 -6.74 -5.07 -18.15
CA VAL A 324 -7.80 -4.51 -17.30
C VAL A 324 -7.74 -5.21 -15.94
N PRO A 325 -7.65 -4.48 -14.81
CA PRO A 325 -7.72 -5.08 -13.49
C PRO A 325 -9.02 -5.84 -13.24
N ASP A 326 -8.96 -6.93 -12.45
CA ASP A 326 -10.12 -7.80 -12.24
C ASP A 326 -11.25 -7.15 -11.39
N TYR A 327 -10.91 -6.28 -10.43
CA TYR A 327 -11.91 -5.69 -9.53
C TYR A 327 -11.50 -4.31 -9.01
N ALA A 328 -12.34 -3.31 -9.27
CA ALA A 328 -12.16 -1.96 -8.75
C ALA A 328 -12.62 -1.83 -7.29
N LEU A 329 -11.86 -1.08 -6.50
CA LEU A 329 -12.03 -0.89 -5.07
C LEU A 329 -12.41 0.56 -4.70
N GLY A 330 -12.85 1.35 -5.68
CA GLY A 330 -13.21 2.75 -5.50
C GLY A 330 -12.04 3.71 -5.63
N ALA A 331 -12.34 4.98 -5.95
CA ALA A 331 -11.34 6.02 -6.08
C ALA A 331 -10.78 6.45 -4.71
N HIS A 332 -9.47 6.61 -4.64
CA HIS A 332 -8.74 7.18 -3.49
C HIS A 332 -8.86 6.39 -2.18
N THR A 333 -9.22 5.09 -2.23
CA THR A 333 -9.41 4.30 -1.01
C THR A 333 -8.14 3.95 -0.26
N ALA A 334 -6.98 4.09 -0.91
CA ALA A 334 -5.67 3.68 -0.44
C ALA A 334 -5.68 2.21 0.01
N SER A 335 -5.99 1.29 -0.90
CA SER A 335 -6.07 -0.15 -0.63
C SER A 335 -4.69 -0.79 -0.44
N LEU A 336 -4.26 -1.04 0.81
CA LEU A 336 -2.88 -1.43 1.14
C LEU A 336 -2.70 -2.91 1.49
N GLY A 337 -3.69 -3.57 2.10
CA GLY A 337 -3.59 -4.97 2.52
C GLY A 337 -4.50 -5.87 1.71
N LEU A 338 -4.09 -7.12 1.48
CA LEU A 338 -4.90 -8.15 0.83
C LEU A 338 -4.65 -9.49 1.52
N THR A 339 -5.72 -10.18 1.92
CA THR A 339 -5.65 -11.58 2.35
C THR A 339 -6.87 -12.35 1.89
N PHE A 340 -6.70 -13.66 1.67
CA PHE A 340 -7.80 -14.57 1.38
C PHE A 340 -8.14 -15.38 2.62
N TYR A 341 -9.43 -15.54 2.88
CA TYR A 341 -9.90 -16.30 4.02
C TYR A 341 -10.02 -17.80 3.71
N ASP A 342 -9.13 -18.58 4.31
CA ASP A 342 -9.02 -20.03 4.14
C ASP A 342 -9.33 -20.83 5.43
N ALA A 343 -9.67 -20.15 6.52
CA ALA A 343 -10.08 -20.78 7.78
C ALA A 343 -11.60 -21.03 7.86
N THR A 344 -12.07 -21.49 9.03
CA THR A 344 -13.48 -21.90 9.24
C THR A 344 -14.22 -21.16 10.37
N LEU A 345 -13.53 -20.27 11.08
CA LEU A 345 -14.09 -19.46 12.19
C LEU A 345 -15.17 -18.45 11.78
N LEU A 346 -15.01 -17.76 10.65
CA LEU A 346 -15.93 -16.73 10.17
C LEU A 346 -17.17 -17.39 9.53
N PRO A 347 -18.33 -16.70 9.52
CA PRO A 347 -19.52 -17.20 8.83
C PRO A 347 -19.25 -17.64 7.39
N LYS A 348 -19.91 -18.71 6.95
CA LYS A 348 -19.70 -19.36 5.63
C LYS A 348 -19.68 -18.41 4.43
N LYS A 349 -20.41 -17.28 4.49
CA LYS A 349 -20.41 -16.25 3.44
C LYS A 349 -19.04 -15.63 3.16
N TYR A 350 -18.09 -15.72 4.10
CA TYR A 350 -16.72 -15.23 3.94
C TYR A 350 -15.74 -16.29 3.46
N ALA A 351 -16.14 -17.57 3.40
CA ALA A 351 -15.28 -18.67 2.99
C ALA A 351 -14.71 -18.44 1.57
N GLY A 352 -13.38 -18.41 1.44
CA GLY A 352 -12.69 -18.13 0.18
C GLY A 352 -12.75 -16.67 -0.28
N GLY A 353 -13.29 -15.76 0.55
CA GLY A 353 -13.38 -14.33 0.24
C GLY A 353 -12.04 -13.61 0.40
N ALA A 354 -11.89 -12.49 -0.31
CA ALA A 354 -10.79 -11.55 -0.11
C ALA A 354 -11.18 -10.48 0.92
N PHE A 355 -10.22 -10.10 1.77
CA PHE A 355 -10.33 -8.97 2.70
C PHE A 355 -9.28 -7.94 2.32
N VAL A 356 -9.70 -6.67 2.16
CA VAL A 356 -8.82 -5.61 1.67
C VAL A 356 -8.80 -4.45 2.65
N GLY A 357 -7.64 -4.16 3.23
CA GLY A 357 -7.49 -3.01 4.13
C GLY A 357 -7.42 -1.71 3.35
N GLN A 358 -8.40 -0.83 3.52
CA GLN A 358 -8.47 0.49 2.89
C GLN A 358 -8.06 1.57 3.87
N HIS A 359 -6.87 2.14 3.67
CA HIS A 359 -6.25 3.13 4.55
C HIS A 359 -6.97 4.49 4.52
N GLY A 360 -7.63 4.79 3.40
CA GLY A 360 -8.51 5.94 3.24
C GLY A 360 -7.89 7.16 2.55
N SER A 361 -8.76 7.96 1.96
CA SER A 361 -8.42 9.06 1.05
C SER A 361 -7.91 10.31 1.77
N TRP A 362 -6.87 10.93 1.21
CA TRP A 362 -6.42 12.28 1.57
C TRP A 362 -6.78 13.35 0.52
N ASN A 363 -7.18 12.93 -0.69
CA ASN A 363 -7.35 13.77 -1.88
C ASN A 363 -8.76 13.66 -2.51
N ARG A 364 -9.77 13.33 -1.69
CA ARG A 364 -11.16 13.15 -2.13
C ARG A 364 -12.14 13.84 -1.18
N LYS A 365 -13.23 14.39 -1.72
CA LYS A 365 -14.35 14.91 -0.92
C LYS A 365 -15.70 14.34 -1.41
N PRO A 366 -16.50 13.67 -0.54
CA PRO A 366 -16.17 13.25 0.82
C PRO A 366 -15.08 12.16 0.81
N HIS A 367 -14.54 11.83 1.99
CA HIS A 367 -13.55 10.77 2.11
C HIS A 367 -14.09 9.41 1.63
N SER A 368 -13.20 8.55 1.16
CA SER A 368 -13.44 7.12 0.87
C SER A 368 -12.44 6.24 1.63
N GLY A 369 -12.73 4.94 1.76
CA GLY A 369 -11.89 3.98 2.50
C GLY A 369 -12.13 3.97 4.02
N TYR A 370 -11.07 3.87 4.81
CA TYR A 370 -11.10 3.73 6.29
C TYR A 370 -11.89 2.52 6.78
N LYS A 371 -11.76 1.38 6.07
CA LYS A 371 -12.54 0.16 6.27
C LYS A 371 -11.76 -1.09 5.80
N VAL A 372 -12.34 -2.26 6.05
CA VAL A 372 -11.87 -3.57 5.55
C VAL A 372 -12.97 -4.21 4.72
#